data_AF-A0A814P5H8-F1
#
_entry.id   AF-A0A814P5H8-F1
#
_cell.length_a   1.000
_cell.length_b   1.000
_cell.length_c   1.000
_cell.angle_alpha   90.00
_cell.angle_beta   90.00
_cell.angle_gamma   90.00
#
_symmetry.space_group_name_H-M   'P 1'
#
loop_
_entity.id
_entity.type
_entity.pdbx_description
1 polymer ?
#
loop_
_entity_poly.entity_id
_entity_poly.type
_entity_poly.pdbx_seq_one_letter_code
_entity_poly.pdbx_strand_id
1 'polypeptide(L)'
;SSNYKKSTNCKAEAEYAFNRKSKIIPLIVEPEYKADGWLGFLAGSKIYVDFADKEGEELDKSYELLIEELKRNGLNNTDKGKDNTITGGTAAETGSKHEETEKSEELKTEPEELCFETREYLNFPLASMWNEQHVKEFLTNNKLDQLIPICESMDGEALIEFRHSCEAKPDIMYGLLNNPKEGHPLSFGTFFKFIAKLKKYLPQKPARKLYFRYNSIDSSLDTNEATTTEKEIN
;
A
#
# COMPACT_ATOMS: atom_id res chain seq x y z
N SER A 1 8.53 15.65 1.76
CA SER A 1 7.95 16.39 2.88
C SER A 1 9.03 16.79 3.87
N SER A 2 8.80 17.89 4.58
CA SER A 2 9.60 18.42 5.68
C SER A 2 9.79 17.40 6.80
N ASN A 3 8.75 16.62 7.14
CA ASN A 3 8.83 15.58 8.17
C ASN A 3 9.79 14.45 7.78
N TYR A 4 9.75 14.00 6.52
CA TYR A 4 10.69 13.00 6.02
C TYR A 4 12.14 13.52 6.06
N LYS A 5 12.37 14.77 5.65
CA LYS A 5 13.69 15.41 5.68
C LYS A 5 14.28 15.52 7.10
N LYS A 6 13.44 15.84 8.10
CA LYS A 6 13.86 16.05 9.50
C LYS A 6 14.11 14.74 10.26
N SER A 7 13.50 13.64 9.84
CA SER A 7 13.64 12.34 10.50
C SER A 7 15.01 11.70 10.25
N THR A 8 15.73 11.41 11.34
CA THR A 8 17.02 10.70 11.31
C THR A 8 16.87 9.27 10.75
N ASN A 9 15.78 8.58 11.09
CA ASN A 9 15.48 7.25 10.60
C ASN A 9 15.26 7.27 9.07
N CYS A 10 14.46 8.22 8.58
CA CYS A 10 14.20 8.35 7.14
C CYS A 10 15.47 8.71 6.36
N LYS A 11 16.34 9.55 6.94
CA LYS A 11 17.65 9.86 6.35
C LYS A 11 18.51 8.59 6.22
N ALA A 12 18.63 7.80 7.29
CA ALA A 12 19.41 6.57 7.28
C ALA A 12 18.86 5.54 6.27
N GLU A 13 17.54 5.39 6.18
CA GLU A 13 16.90 4.53 5.17
C GLU A 13 17.20 4.98 3.74
N ALA A 14 17.11 6.28 3.47
CA ALA A 14 17.40 6.85 2.15
C ALA A 14 18.87 6.69 1.76
N GLU A 15 19.80 6.96 2.69
CA GLU A 15 21.24 6.75 2.50
C GLU A 15 21.56 5.28 2.24
N TYR A 16 20.93 4.37 2.98
CA TYR A 16 21.07 2.93 2.75
C TYR A 16 20.60 2.53 1.36
N ALA A 17 19.39 2.94 0.95
CA ALA A 17 18.85 2.66 -0.38
C ALA A 17 19.77 3.20 -1.49
N PHE A 18 20.30 4.42 -1.32
CA PHE A 18 21.23 5.04 -2.25
C PHE A 18 22.54 4.25 -2.36
N ASN A 19 23.15 3.88 -1.23
CA ASN A 19 24.38 3.09 -1.19
C ASN A 19 24.20 1.69 -1.81
N ARG A 20 23.02 1.11 -1.68
CA ARG A 20 22.64 -0.16 -2.32
C ARG A 20 22.32 -0.03 -3.81
N LYS A 21 22.40 1.17 -4.39
CA LYS A 21 22.00 1.47 -5.77
C LYS A 21 20.56 1.05 -6.05
N SER A 22 19.70 1.11 -5.03
CA SER A 22 18.27 0.88 -5.20
C SER A 22 17.67 1.97 -6.07
N LYS A 23 16.69 1.60 -6.90
CA LYS A 23 15.92 2.56 -7.69
C LYS A 23 15.03 3.36 -6.74
N ILE A 24 15.17 4.68 -6.77
CA ILE A 24 14.43 5.61 -5.89
C ILE A 24 13.55 6.48 -6.79
N ILE A 25 12.24 6.48 -6.55
CA ILE A 25 11.27 7.36 -7.19
C ILE A 25 10.86 8.40 -6.15
N PRO A 26 11.26 9.68 -6.30
CA PRO A 26 10.89 10.73 -5.35
C PRO A 26 9.40 11.08 -5.46
N LEU A 27 8.72 11.14 -4.31
CA LEU A 27 7.34 11.60 -4.20
C LEU A 27 7.28 12.90 -3.40
N ILE A 28 6.56 13.89 -3.94
CA ILE A 28 6.19 15.10 -3.20
C ILE A 28 4.78 14.86 -2.67
N VAL A 29 4.60 15.06 -1.37
CA VAL A 29 3.31 14.86 -0.69
C VAL A 29 2.91 16.06 0.15
N GLU A 30 3.80 17.06 0.27
CA GLU A 30 3.59 18.26 1.07
C GLU A 30 3.56 19.47 0.12
N PRO A 31 2.55 20.35 0.24
CA PRO A 31 2.40 21.51 -0.64
C PRO A 31 3.62 22.41 -0.63
N GLU A 32 3.98 22.92 -1.80
CA GLU A 32 5.11 23.85 -2.01
C GLU A 32 6.48 23.31 -1.53
N TYR A 33 6.57 22.03 -1.18
CA TYR A 33 7.78 21.45 -0.65
C TYR A 33 8.87 21.37 -1.72
N LYS A 34 10.00 22.02 -1.46
CA LYS A 34 11.20 21.95 -2.30
C LYS A 34 12.27 21.14 -1.59
N ALA A 35 12.68 20.04 -2.21
CA ALA A 35 13.74 19.20 -1.68
C ALA A 35 15.07 19.96 -1.64
N ASP A 36 15.71 19.98 -0.48
CA ASP A 36 16.96 20.68 -0.23
C ASP A 36 17.88 19.87 0.71
N GLY A 37 19.13 20.30 0.84
CA GLY A 37 20.15 19.59 1.61
C GLY A 37 20.31 18.13 1.15
N TRP A 38 20.36 17.19 2.11
CA TRP A 38 20.57 15.77 1.81
C TRP A 38 19.49 15.17 0.90
N LEU A 39 18.23 15.61 1.05
CA LEU A 39 17.13 15.10 0.24
C LEU A 39 17.20 15.66 -1.18
N GLY A 40 17.60 16.93 -1.34
CA GLY A 40 17.86 17.54 -2.64
C GLY A 40 18.98 16.83 -3.40
N PHE A 41 20.08 16.48 -2.72
CA PHE A 41 21.16 15.68 -3.32
C PHE A 41 20.72 14.28 -3.72
N LEU A 42 19.91 13.61 -2.90
CA LEU A 42 19.39 12.26 -3.16
C LEU A 42 18.39 12.24 -4.32
N ALA A 43 17.50 13.24 -4.37
CA ALA A 43 16.57 13.43 -5.47
C ALA A 43 17.35 13.75 -6.76
N GLY A 44 18.35 14.64 -6.70
CA GLY A 44 19.20 14.98 -7.85
C GLY A 44 18.38 15.55 -9.01
N SER A 45 18.67 15.08 -10.24
CA SER A 45 17.92 15.39 -11.46
C SER A 45 16.75 14.43 -11.74
N LYS A 46 16.34 13.61 -10.76
CA LYS A 46 15.23 12.67 -10.96
C LYS A 46 13.92 13.42 -11.08
N ILE A 47 13.07 12.95 -11.98
CA ILE A 47 11.67 13.40 -12.07
C ILE A 47 10.97 12.95 -10.79
N TYR A 48 10.26 13.87 -10.15
CA TYR A 48 9.43 13.58 -8.99
C TYR A 48 7.97 13.47 -9.42
N VAL A 49 7.20 12.68 -8.68
CA VAL A 49 5.75 12.61 -8.82
C VAL A 49 5.13 13.42 -7.70
N ASP A 50 4.25 14.34 -8.06
CA ASP A 50 3.61 15.26 -7.11
C ASP A 50 2.21 14.79 -6.73
N PHE A 51 2.02 14.54 -5.44
CA PHE A 51 0.76 14.18 -4.81
C PHE A 51 0.25 15.27 -3.86
N ALA A 52 1.01 16.37 -3.68
CA ALA A 52 0.60 17.43 -2.77
C ALA A 52 -0.66 18.15 -3.29
N ASP A 53 -1.65 18.31 -2.41
CA ASP A 53 -2.96 18.91 -2.71
C ASP A 53 -3.65 18.33 -3.94
N LYS A 54 -3.40 17.06 -4.28
CA LYS A 54 -4.02 16.39 -5.42
C LYS A 54 -5.25 15.61 -4.98
N GLU A 55 -6.37 15.91 -5.63
CA GLU A 55 -7.66 15.22 -5.43
C GLU A 55 -8.31 14.91 -6.78
N GLY A 56 -9.29 13.99 -6.78
CA GLY A 56 -10.03 13.59 -7.97
C GLY A 56 -9.14 13.23 -9.16
N GLU A 57 -9.40 13.83 -10.32
CA GLU A 57 -8.67 13.56 -11.56
C GLU A 57 -7.18 13.91 -11.50
N GLU A 58 -6.77 14.92 -10.71
CA GLU A 58 -5.35 15.25 -10.60
C GLU A 58 -4.58 14.19 -9.83
N LEU A 59 -5.20 13.62 -8.80
CA LEU A 59 -4.64 12.47 -8.08
C LEU A 59 -4.45 11.29 -9.02
N ASP A 60 -5.42 11.03 -9.89
CA ASP A 60 -5.34 9.94 -10.88
C ASP A 60 -4.21 10.12 -11.88
N LYS A 61 -3.96 11.35 -12.35
CA LYS A 61 -2.81 11.66 -13.22
C LYS A 61 -1.48 11.43 -12.52
N SER A 62 -1.34 11.88 -11.27
CA SER A 62 -0.14 11.61 -10.48
C SER A 62 0.10 10.11 -10.30
N TYR A 63 -0.98 9.34 -10.17
CA TYR A 63 -0.91 7.89 -10.16
C TYR A 63 -0.38 7.30 -11.44
N GLU A 64 -0.88 7.75 -12.60
CA GLU A 64 -0.41 7.27 -13.89
C GLU A 64 1.09 7.49 -14.05
N LEU A 65 1.57 8.69 -13.70
CA LEU A 65 3.00 9.03 -13.70
C LEU A 65 3.80 8.11 -12.76
N LEU A 66 3.30 7.84 -11.55
CA LEU A 66 3.95 6.93 -10.62
C LEU A 66 4.05 5.50 -11.19
N ILE A 67 2.97 5.01 -11.80
CA ILE A 67 2.93 3.67 -12.39
C ILE A 67 3.87 3.58 -13.59
N GLU A 68 3.94 4.60 -14.43
CA GLU A 68 4.90 4.67 -15.54
C GLU A 68 6.34 4.63 -15.04
N GLU A 69 6.66 5.40 -14.00
CA GLU A 69 8.00 5.38 -13.39
C GLU A 69 8.29 4.02 -12.75
N LEU A 70 7.33 3.38 -12.08
CA LEU A 70 7.51 2.03 -11.54
C LEU A 70 7.75 1.00 -12.65
N LYS A 71 7.01 1.08 -13.76
CA LYS A 71 7.19 0.20 -14.94
C LYS A 71 8.57 0.39 -15.55
N ARG A 72 9.01 1.64 -15.76
CA ARG A 72 10.37 1.98 -16.22
C ARG A 72 11.45 1.42 -15.28
N ASN A 73 11.14 1.35 -13.99
CA ASN A 73 12.01 0.83 -12.96
C ASN A 73 11.89 -0.70 -12.73
N GLY A 74 11.09 -1.42 -13.52
CA GLY A 74 11.09 -2.88 -13.57
C GLY A 74 9.93 -3.58 -12.86
N LEU A 75 8.83 -2.87 -12.56
CA LEU A 75 7.62 -3.48 -11.98
C LEU A 75 7.07 -4.64 -12.82
N ASN A 76 7.26 -4.61 -14.15
CA ASN A 76 6.80 -5.66 -15.07
C ASN A 76 7.82 -6.77 -15.33
N ASN A 77 9.02 -6.69 -14.73
CA ASN A 77 10.01 -7.75 -14.86
C ASN A 77 9.69 -8.85 -13.84
N THR A 78 8.55 -9.52 -14.03
CA THR A 78 8.43 -10.91 -13.56
C THR A 78 9.51 -11.69 -14.28
N ASP A 79 10.45 -12.28 -13.55
CA ASP A 79 11.52 -13.13 -14.08
C ASP A 79 11.01 -14.14 -15.11
N LYS A 80 11.07 -13.77 -16.40
CA LYS A 80 11.29 -14.71 -17.49
C LYS A 80 12.72 -14.49 -17.91
N GLY A 81 13.61 -15.37 -17.45
CA GLY A 81 14.93 -15.47 -18.05
C GLY A 81 14.79 -15.71 -19.55
N LYS A 82 15.34 -14.82 -20.37
CA LYS A 82 16.15 -15.12 -21.57
C LYS A 82 16.47 -13.85 -22.37
N ASP A 83 17.64 -13.92 -23.00
CA ASP A 83 18.33 -13.00 -23.88
C ASP A 83 17.49 -12.26 -24.93
N ASN A 84 18.05 -11.10 -25.32
CA ASN A 84 18.09 -10.45 -26.63
C ASN A 84 16.94 -10.71 -27.63
N THR A 85 16.34 -9.64 -28.15
CA THR A 85 16.64 -9.09 -29.50
C THR A 85 15.62 -8.01 -29.89
N ILE A 86 16.14 -7.07 -30.67
CA ILE A 86 15.59 -5.88 -31.34
C ILE A 86 14.32 -6.15 -32.17
N THR A 87 13.63 -5.06 -32.52
CA THR A 87 12.61 -4.84 -33.58
C THR A 87 11.18 -4.85 -33.02
N GLY A 88 10.40 -3.78 -33.12
CA GLY A 88 10.17 -2.91 -34.27
C GLY A 88 8.71 -3.10 -34.66
N GLY A 89 7.80 -2.35 -34.03
CA GLY A 89 6.36 -2.51 -34.20
C GLY A 89 5.83 -1.95 -35.51
N THR A 90 4.83 -2.62 -36.09
CA THR A 90 3.92 -2.09 -37.11
C THR A 90 2.58 -2.83 -37.06
N ALA A 91 1.51 -2.07 -37.36
CA ALA A 91 0.11 -2.42 -37.65
C ALA A 91 -0.80 -2.60 -36.43
N ALA A 92 -1.73 -1.69 -36.11
CA ALA A 92 -2.87 -1.16 -36.86
C ALA A 92 -4.09 -2.10 -36.87
N GLU A 93 -5.12 -1.63 -36.16
CA GLU A 93 -6.57 -1.67 -36.41
C GLU A 93 -7.24 -2.90 -37.05
N THR A 94 -8.31 -3.39 -36.42
CA THR A 94 -9.60 -3.66 -37.09
C THR A 94 -10.70 -3.74 -36.02
N GLY A 95 -11.79 -3.01 -36.22
CA GLY A 95 -12.97 -3.03 -35.35
C GLY A 95 -14.12 -3.89 -35.86
N SER A 96 -15.28 -3.71 -35.21
CA SER A 96 -16.67 -3.80 -35.72
C SER A 96 -17.60 -4.86 -35.08
N LYS A 97 -18.56 -4.34 -34.28
CA LYS A 97 -20.03 -4.62 -34.17
C LYS A 97 -20.49 -6.05 -33.73
N HIS A 98 -21.69 -6.32 -33.18
CA HIS A 98 -23.06 -5.78 -33.34
C HIS A 98 -23.99 -6.21 -32.16
N GLU A 99 -24.98 -5.35 -31.83
CA GLU A 99 -26.43 -5.53 -31.50
C GLU A 99 -27.03 -6.44 -30.38
N GLU A 100 -27.86 -5.76 -29.54
CA GLU A 100 -29.24 -6.00 -29.02
C GLU A 100 -29.65 -7.35 -28.38
N THR A 101 -30.36 -7.40 -27.24
CA THR A 101 -31.84 -7.23 -27.16
C THR A 101 -32.32 -7.07 -25.70
N GLU A 102 -33.36 -6.25 -25.51
CA GLU A 102 -34.15 -5.95 -24.31
C GLU A 102 -35.02 -7.13 -23.79
N LYS A 103 -35.37 -7.14 -22.49
CA LYS A 103 -36.79 -7.05 -22.02
C LYS A 103 -36.91 -6.93 -20.49
N SER A 104 -37.87 -6.07 -20.11
CA SER A 104 -38.42 -5.60 -18.84
C SER A 104 -39.15 -6.62 -17.94
N GLU A 105 -39.33 -6.32 -16.64
CA GLU A 105 -40.65 -6.10 -15.98
C GLU A 105 -40.56 -5.75 -14.46
N GLU A 106 -41.57 -5.03 -13.95
CA GLU A 106 -41.62 -4.15 -12.76
C GLU A 106 -42.21 -4.74 -11.44
N LEU A 107 -41.64 -4.28 -10.30
CA LEU A 107 -42.17 -3.66 -9.05
C LEU A 107 -43.45 -4.14 -8.29
N LYS A 108 -43.34 -4.23 -6.93
CA LYS A 108 -44.17 -3.59 -5.84
C LYS A 108 -43.73 -4.07 -4.41
N THR A 109 -43.03 -3.25 -3.59
CA THR A 109 -43.44 -2.46 -2.37
C THR A 109 -43.92 -3.26 -1.12
N GLU A 110 -43.13 -3.39 -0.02
CA GLU A 110 -42.99 -2.57 1.25
C GLU A 110 -43.82 -3.17 2.44
N PRO A 111 -43.51 -2.91 3.74
CA PRO A 111 -42.23 -2.99 4.48
C PRO A 111 -42.37 -3.73 5.84
N GLU A 112 -41.36 -4.45 6.35
CA GLU A 112 -41.31 -4.78 7.80
C GLU A 112 -39.91 -5.26 8.26
N GLU A 113 -39.42 -4.57 9.30
CA GLU A 113 -38.28 -4.89 10.20
C GLU A 113 -36.82 -4.78 9.68
N LEU A 114 -36.26 -3.57 9.76
CA LEU A 114 -34.83 -3.30 9.50
C LEU A 114 -34.00 -3.30 10.78
N CYS A 115 -33.42 -4.45 11.14
CA CYS A 115 -32.25 -4.51 12.03
C CYS A 115 -31.49 -5.84 11.92
N PHE A 116 -30.77 -6.13 10.83
CA PHE A 116 -29.86 -7.30 10.83
C PHE A 116 -28.56 -7.09 10.03
N GLU A 117 -27.45 -7.22 10.77
CA GLU A 117 -26.07 -7.55 10.41
C GLU A 117 -25.24 -6.59 9.53
N THR A 118 -24.53 -5.69 10.21
CA THR A 118 -23.41 -4.87 9.70
C THR A 118 -22.19 -5.67 9.20
N ARG A 119 -22.25 -7.01 9.15
CA ARG A 119 -21.13 -7.89 8.78
C ARG A 119 -21.01 -8.16 7.28
N GLU A 120 -22.09 -8.08 6.51
CA GLU A 120 -22.05 -8.45 5.08
C GLU A 120 -21.53 -7.34 4.15
N TYR A 121 -21.69 -6.06 4.50
CA TYR A 121 -21.36 -4.93 3.62
C TYR A 121 -19.86 -4.65 3.45
N LEU A 122 -19.01 -5.27 4.28
CA LEU A 122 -17.56 -5.20 4.17
C LEU A 122 -16.94 -6.50 3.61
N ASN A 123 -17.76 -7.37 3.00
CA ASN A 123 -17.24 -8.45 2.19
C ASN A 123 -16.76 -7.91 0.83
N PHE A 124 -15.59 -8.40 0.42
CA PHE A 124 -14.75 -7.98 -0.69
C PHE A 124 -15.43 -7.73 -2.06
N PRO A 125 -16.62 -8.27 -2.43
CA PRO A 125 -17.22 -7.99 -3.73
C PRO A 125 -17.94 -6.64 -3.87
N LEU A 126 -18.37 -6.00 -2.77
CA LEU A 126 -19.26 -4.83 -2.84
C LEU A 126 -18.52 -3.49 -2.76
N ALA A 127 -17.42 -3.44 -2.01
CA ALA A 127 -16.68 -2.20 -1.77
C ALA A 127 -15.96 -1.64 -2.99
N SER A 128 -15.62 -2.48 -3.99
CA SER A 128 -15.05 -2.01 -5.26
C SER A 128 -16.05 -1.21 -6.10
N MET A 129 -17.36 -1.34 -5.82
CA MET A 129 -18.43 -0.61 -6.49
C MET A 129 -18.85 0.66 -5.75
N TRP A 130 -18.30 0.91 -4.56
CA TRP A 130 -18.69 2.04 -3.73
C TRP A 130 -17.91 3.29 -4.12
N ASN A 131 -18.66 4.33 -4.49
CA ASN A 131 -18.14 5.68 -4.68
C ASN A 131 -18.21 6.46 -3.35
N GLU A 132 -17.76 7.72 -3.37
CA GLU A 132 -17.74 8.58 -2.19
C GLU A 132 -19.13 8.82 -1.60
N GLN A 133 -20.17 8.81 -2.43
CA GLN A 133 -21.55 9.00 -1.98
C GLN A 133 -22.05 7.76 -1.22
N HIS A 134 -21.78 6.56 -1.74
CA HIS A 134 -22.12 5.31 -1.06
C HIS A 134 -21.38 5.19 0.29
N VAL A 135 -20.13 5.65 0.37
CA VAL A 135 -19.38 5.70 1.64
C VAL A 135 -20.05 6.65 2.63
N LYS A 136 -20.44 7.86 2.20
CA LYS A 136 -21.16 8.82 3.06
C LYS A 136 -22.47 8.23 3.57
N GLU A 137 -23.28 7.64 2.69
CA GLU A 137 -24.54 7.00 3.04
C GLU A 137 -24.35 5.86 4.04
N PHE A 138 -23.33 5.02 3.85
CA PHE A 138 -22.97 3.96 4.78
C PHE A 138 -22.63 4.52 6.18
N LEU A 139 -21.83 5.59 6.26
CA LEU A 139 -21.48 6.20 7.54
C LEU A 139 -22.72 6.76 8.25
N THR A 140 -23.59 7.46 7.54
CA THR A 140 -24.85 8.01 8.09
C THR A 140 -25.78 6.89 8.58
N ASN A 141 -25.97 5.84 7.78
CA ASN A 141 -26.84 4.70 8.12
C ASN A 141 -26.34 3.95 9.36
N ASN A 142 -25.02 3.93 9.59
CA ASN A 142 -24.41 3.31 10.76
C ASN A 142 -24.20 4.26 11.95
N LYS A 143 -24.72 5.51 11.88
CA LYS A 143 -24.58 6.53 12.93
C LYS A 143 -23.11 6.90 13.22
N LEU A 144 -22.28 6.90 12.17
CA LEU A 144 -20.86 7.23 12.21
C LEU A 144 -20.60 8.64 11.64
N ASP A 145 -21.51 9.58 11.90
CA ASP A 145 -21.46 10.93 11.31
C ASP A 145 -20.17 11.70 11.64
N GLN A 146 -19.57 11.39 12.79
CA GLN A 146 -18.31 11.99 13.24
C GLN A 146 -17.12 11.66 12.31
N LEU A 147 -17.19 10.55 11.58
CA LEU A 147 -16.14 10.13 10.65
C LEU A 147 -16.30 10.74 9.26
N ILE A 148 -17.44 11.35 8.93
CA ILE A 148 -17.70 11.92 7.59
C ILE A 148 -16.61 12.94 7.17
N PRO A 149 -16.16 13.87 8.02
CA PRO A 149 -15.10 14.82 7.64
C PRO A 149 -13.73 14.16 7.44
N ILE A 150 -13.47 13.04 8.11
CA ILE A 150 -12.20 12.32 8.03
C ILE A 150 -12.16 11.43 6.78
N CYS A 151 -13.28 10.78 6.51
CA CYS A 151 -13.50 9.95 5.32
C CYS A 151 -13.91 10.77 4.09
N GLU A 152 -13.74 12.09 4.14
CA GLU A 152 -13.93 12.96 2.99
C GLU A 152 -13.05 12.46 1.84
N SER A 153 -13.63 12.34 0.65
CA SER A 153 -12.99 11.77 -0.54
C SER A 153 -12.60 10.29 -0.46
N MET A 154 -13.12 9.46 0.46
CA MET A 154 -12.88 8.01 0.42
C MET A 154 -13.85 7.28 -0.50
N ASP A 155 -13.34 6.34 -1.31
CA ASP A 155 -14.15 5.31 -1.97
C ASP A 155 -14.20 4.02 -1.11
N GLY A 156 -14.94 3.01 -1.55
CA GLY A 156 -15.08 1.78 -0.75
C GLY A 156 -13.76 1.02 -0.56
N GLU A 157 -12.86 1.05 -1.53
CA GLU A 157 -11.54 0.44 -1.40
C GLU A 157 -10.69 1.18 -0.35
N ALA A 158 -10.69 2.51 -0.37
CA ALA A 158 -10.04 3.34 0.64
C ALA A 158 -10.63 3.11 2.04
N LEU A 159 -11.95 2.94 2.15
CA LEU A 159 -12.63 2.66 3.42
C LEU A 159 -12.20 1.29 4.00
N ILE A 160 -12.06 0.28 3.14
CA ILE A 160 -11.51 -1.03 3.55
C ILE A 160 -10.09 -0.87 4.09
N GLU A 161 -9.25 -0.10 3.42
CA GLU A 161 -7.87 0.15 3.86
C GLU A 161 -7.78 0.93 5.17
N PHE A 162 -8.66 1.90 5.34
CA PHE A 162 -8.84 2.63 6.58
C PHE A 162 -9.20 1.68 7.73
N ARG A 163 -10.21 0.82 7.54
CA ARG A 163 -10.59 -0.18 8.53
C ARG A 163 -9.44 -1.14 8.87
N HIS A 164 -8.79 -1.72 7.86
CA HIS A 164 -7.65 -2.61 8.08
C HIS A 164 -6.53 -1.93 8.88
N SER A 165 -6.31 -0.64 8.65
CA SER A 165 -5.32 0.14 9.39
C SER A 165 -5.72 0.35 10.86
N CYS A 166 -6.99 0.60 11.13
CA CYS A 166 -7.55 0.67 12.49
C CYS A 166 -7.38 -0.66 13.24
N GLU A 167 -7.60 -1.80 12.58
CA GLU A 167 -7.43 -3.12 13.19
C GLU A 167 -5.96 -3.48 13.41
N ALA A 168 -5.08 -3.14 12.46
CA ALA A 168 -3.66 -3.49 12.53
C ALA A 168 -2.87 -2.64 13.52
N LYS A 169 -3.20 -1.34 13.67
CA LYS A 169 -2.48 -0.39 14.51
C LYS A 169 -3.44 0.60 15.20
N PRO A 170 -4.24 0.12 16.17
CA PRO A 170 -5.27 0.94 16.82
C PRO A 170 -4.68 2.16 17.54
N ASP A 171 -3.54 2.03 18.21
CA ASP A 171 -2.94 3.15 18.97
C ASP A 171 -2.56 4.32 18.07
N ILE A 172 -1.93 4.02 16.93
CA ILE A 172 -1.54 5.03 15.94
C ILE A 172 -2.79 5.65 15.33
N MET A 173 -3.75 4.83 14.90
CA MET A 173 -4.98 5.31 14.29
C MET A 173 -5.81 6.16 15.25
N TYR A 174 -5.87 5.83 16.55
CA TYR A 174 -6.56 6.64 17.54
C TYR A 174 -5.92 8.03 17.68
N GLY A 175 -4.58 8.10 17.77
CA GLY A 175 -3.87 9.37 17.82
C GLY A 175 -4.10 10.23 16.56
N LEU A 176 -4.12 9.57 15.40
CA LEU A 176 -4.39 10.16 14.10
C LEU A 176 -5.83 10.71 13.98
N LEU A 177 -6.83 9.95 14.46
CA LEU A 177 -8.25 10.33 14.36
C LEU A 177 -8.64 11.46 15.33
N ASN A 178 -8.00 11.52 16.49
CA ASN A 178 -8.22 12.62 17.43
C ASN A 178 -7.62 13.94 16.96
N ASN A 179 -6.69 13.89 16.00
CA ASN A 179 -5.99 15.07 15.52
C ASN A 179 -5.78 15.05 14.00
N PRO A 180 -6.88 15.05 13.22
CA PRO A 180 -6.83 14.75 11.79
C PRO A 180 -6.12 15.83 10.95
N LYS A 181 -5.91 17.03 11.51
CA LYS A 181 -5.31 18.18 10.82
C LYS A 181 -3.88 18.51 11.24
N GLU A 182 -3.37 17.97 12.35
CA GLU A 182 -2.04 18.34 12.81
C GLU A 182 -0.94 17.56 12.10
N GLY A 183 -0.17 18.26 11.26
CA GLY A 183 1.11 17.78 10.75
C GLY A 183 1.03 16.70 9.66
N HIS A 184 -0.15 16.47 9.09
CA HIS A 184 -0.33 15.54 7.97
C HIS A 184 -0.26 16.29 6.64
N PRO A 185 0.60 15.84 5.71
CA PRO A 185 0.79 16.52 4.44
C PRO A 185 -0.32 16.17 3.42
N LEU A 186 -1.12 15.13 3.68
CA LEU A 186 -2.25 14.69 2.85
C LEU A 186 -3.49 14.49 3.72
N SER A 187 -4.68 14.66 3.14
CA SER A 187 -5.94 14.27 3.76
C SER A 187 -6.02 12.75 3.96
N PHE A 188 -6.83 12.29 4.91
CA PHE A 188 -7.04 10.86 5.15
C PHE A 188 -7.61 10.17 3.92
N GLY A 189 -8.61 10.77 3.26
CA GLY A 189 -9.18 10.22 2.04
C GLY A 189 -8.15 10.01 0.93
N THR A 190 -7.36 11.05 0.64
CA THR A 190 -6.28 10.96 -0.35
C THR A 190 -5.23 9.91 0.04
N PHE A 191 -4.84 9.84 1.30
CA PHE A 191 -3.90 8.83 1.79
C PHE A 191 -4.43 7.40 1.61
N PHE A 192 -5.68 7.12 1.98
CA PHE A 192 -6.22 5.77 1.90
C PHE A 192 -6.58 5.36 0.48
N LYS A 193 -7.09 6.27 -0.34
CA LYS A 193 -7.15 6.07 -1.80
C LYS A 193 -5.76 5.76 -2.34
N PHE A 194 -4.75 6.46 -1.82
CA PHE A 194 -3.39 6.25 -2.28
C PHE A 194 -2.93 4.79 -2.01
N ILE A 195 -3.12 4.33 -0.78
CA ILE A 195 -2.74 2.98 -0.37
C ILE A 195 -3.53 1.93 -1.14
N ALA A 196 -4.85 2.10 -1.28
CA ALA A 196 -5.73 1.16 -1.98
C ALA A 196 -5.27 0.95 -3.43
N LYS A 197 -5.03 2.06 -4.16
CA LYS A 197 -4.58 2.00 -5.56
C LYS A 197 -3.18 1.42 -5.69
N LEU A 198 -2.25 1.78 -4.79
CA LEU A 198 -0.87 1.27 -4.83
C LEU A 198 -0.79 -0.23 -4.54
N LYS A 199 -1.61 -0.75 -3.62
CA LYS A 199 -1.62 -2.18 -3.24
C LYS A 199 -1.89 -3.12 -4.42
N LYS A 200 -2.63 -2.68 -5.44
CA LYS A 200 -2.88 -3.45 -6.66
C LYS A 200 -1.59 -3.80 -7.42
N TYR A 201 -0.53 -3.03 -7.21
CA TYR A 201 0.75 -3.16 -7.89
C TYR A 201 1.87 -3.73 -7.00
N LEU A 202 1.64 -3.85 -5.70
CA LEU A 202 2.64 -4.40 -4.79
C LEU A 202 2.61 -5.93 -4.84
N PRO A 203 3.78 -6.61 -4.80
CA PRO A 203 3.80 -8.05 -4.71
C PRO A 203 3.05 -8.49 -3.45
N GLN A 204 2.05 -9.35 -3.63
CA GLN A 204 1.34 -9.95 -2.51
C GLN A 204 2.36 -10.70 -1.65
N LYS A 205 2.52 -10.25 -0.41
CA LYS A 205 3.51 -10.84 0.50
C LYS A 205 3.14 -12.31 0.66
N PRO A 206 3.99 -13.27 0.24
CA PRO A 206 3.68 -14.67 0.47
C PRO A 206 3.54 -14.88 1.98
N ALA A 207 2.55 -15.68 2.38
CA ALA A 207 2.39 -16.06 3.78
C ALA A 207 3.75 -16.52 4.31
N ARG A 208 4.25 -15.88 5.38
CA ARG A 208 5.55 -16.22 5.96
C ARG A 208 5.51 -17.69 6.36
N LYS A 209 6.18 -18.57 5.61
CA LYS A 209 6.54 -19.90 6.10
C LYS A 209 7.53 -19.67 7.24
N LEU A 210 7.04 -19.79 8.47
CA LEU A 210 7.90 -19.84 9.65
C LEU A 210 8.72 -21.13 9.55
N TYR A 211 9.95 -21.03 9.07
CA TYR A 211 10.93 -22.09 9.23
C TYR A 211 11.44 -22.05 10.67
N PHE A 212 10.76 -22.75 11.57
CA PHE A 212 11.37 -23.12 12.85
C PHE A 212 12.41 -24.20 12.54
N ARG A 213 13.67 -23.78 12.38
CA ARG A 213 14.80 -24.72 12.40
C ARG A 213 15.14 -24.97 13.86
N TYR A 214 14.50 -25.98 14.46
CA TYR A 214 14.98 -26.54 15.72
C TYR A 214 16.32 -27.23 15.44
N ASN A 215 17.42 -26.61 15.88
CA ASN A 215 18.65 -27.37 16.07
C ASN A 215 18.43 -28.22 17.32
N SER A 216 18.20 -29.51 17.13
CA SER A 216 18.32 -30.48 18.21
C SER A 216 19.77 -30.45 18.69
N ILE A 217 19.99 -30.02 19.93
CA ILE A 217 21.28 -30.14 20.59
C ILE A 217 21.43 -31.62 20.91
N ASP A 218 22.32 -32.33 20.22
CA ASP A 218 22.75 -33.66 20.63
C ASP A 218 23.48 -33.53 21.97
N SER A 219 22.79 -33.93 23.03
CA SER A 219 23.39 -34.19 24.34
C SER A 219 23.68 -35.69 24.46
N SER A 220 24.78 -36.14 23.87
CA SER A 220 25.45 -37.35 24.33
C SER A 220 26.77 -36.93 24.99
N LEU A 221 26.71 -36.80 26.31
CA LEU A 221 27.87 -36.86 27.17
C LEU A 221 28.56 -38.21 26.94
N ASP A 222 29.73 -38.19 26.30
CA ASP A 222 30.66 -39.29 26.41
C ASP A 222 31.19 -39.35 27.84
N THR A 223 30.92 -40.47 28.48
CA THR A 223 31.43 -40.91 29.77
C THR A 223 32.95 -41.08 29.67
N ASN A 224 33.70 -40.18 30.31
CA ASN A 224 35.12 -40.40 30.60
C ASN A 224 35.25 -41.43 31.72
N GLU A 225 35.55 -42.68 31.36
CA GLU A 225 36.12 -43.66 32.28
C GLU A 225 37.64 -43.52 32.31
N ALA A 226 38.16 -43.50 33.53
CA ALA A 226 39.55 -43.29 33.88
C ALA A 226 40.45 -44.44 33.41
N THR A 227 41.62 -44.10 32.86
CA THR A 227 42.81 -44.96 32.98
C THR A 227 44.05 -44.12 33.26
N THR A 228 44.53 -44.30 34.48
CA THR A 228 45.85 -44.01 35.03
C THR A 228 46.99 -44.30 34.06
N THR A 229 47.94 -43.39 33.94
CA THR A 229 49.37 -43.74 33.80
C THR A 229 50.24 -42.57 34.25
N GLU A 230 50.86 -42.76 35.41
CA GLU A 230 52.06 -42.06 35.85
C GLU A 230 53.20 -42.30 34.85
N LYS A 231 53.98 -41.24 34.54
CA LYS A 231 55.45 -41.30 34.58
C LYS A 231 56.06 -39.91 34.45
N GLU A 232 56.91 -39.63 35.45
CA GLU A 232 57.85 -38.53 35.62
C GLU A 232 58.72 -38.27 34.37
N ILE A 233 59.27 -37.06 34.25
CA ILE A 233 60.72 -36.78 34.45
C ILE A 233 60.98 -35.28 34.26
N ASN A 234 61.56 -34.69 35.34
CA ASN A 234 62.33 -33.45 35.50
C ASN A 234 61.64 -32.08 35.33
#